data_AF-A0A7S4I4F4-F1
#
_entry.id   AF-A0A7S4I4F4-F1
#
_cell.length_a   1.000
_cell.length_b   1.000
_cell.length_c   1.000
_cell.angle_alpha   90.00
_cell.angle_beta   90.00
_cell.angle_gamma   90.00
#
_symmetry.space_group_name_H-M   'P 1'
#
loop_
_entity.id
_entity.type
_entity.pdbx_description
1 polymer ?
#
loop_
_entity_poly.entity_id
_entity_poly.type
_entity_poly.pdbx_seq_one_letter_code
_entity_poly.pdbx_strand_id
1 'polypeptide(L)'
;TAAPRRTHMRYSLARLLVLALILAFAPATDAVDATAKAKGKAARDSPSVLGKLRLAMLKWYCASDAGHSQERPCINFEFMQKLRNAHDNDAKRRIVTARTESMPKEDAARKKLSQDSRAGYMRMYRDYCAQPSPANPEVCSNEALKKVYSTYQKTQGA
;
A
#
# COMPACT_ATOMS: atom_id res chain seq x y z
N THR A 1 -17.31 4.66 -60.06
CA THR A 1 -16.38 3.50 -60.06
C THR A 1 -14.98 4.03 -59.90
N ALA A 2 -14.39 3.89 -58.71
CA ALA A 2 -13.07 4.43 -58.36
C ALA A 2 -12.10 3.28 -58.01
N ALA A 3 -10.82 3.52 -58.34
CA ALA A 3 -9.73 2.56 -58.54
C ALA A 3 -9.26 1.75 -57.32
N PRO A 4 -8.51 0.64 -57.54
CA PRO A 4 -7.68 -0.01 -56.52
C PRO A 4 -6.18 0.29 -56.71
N ARG A 5 -5.42 0.39 -55.61
CA ARG A 5 -4.17 -0.38 -55.37
C ARG A 5 -3.54 -0.08 -54.00
N ARG A 6 -3.16 -1.17 -53.33
CA ARG A 6 -2.38 -1.29 -52.08
C ARG A 6 -0.96 -0.71 -52.22
N THR A 7 -0.38 -0.24 -51.11
CA THR A 7 1.02 -0.56 -50.73
C THR A 7 1.34 -0.30 -49.25
N HIS A 8 1.70 -1.38 -48.55
CA HIS A 8 2.81 -1.57 -47.61
C HIS A 8 3.07 -0.62 -46.39
N MET A 9 2.80 -1.19 -45.20
CA MET A 9 3.84 -1.63 -44.24
C MET A 9 4.95 -0.62 -43.90
N ARG A 10 4.68 0.26 -42.93
CA ARG A 10 5.62 1.19 -42.31
C ARG A 10 6.13 0.67 -40.96
N TYR A 11 7.07 -0.26 -40.98
CA TYR A 11 7.89 -0.61 -39.81
C TYR A 11 9.26 -1.05 -40.28
N SER A 12 10.28 -0.17 -40.17
CA SER A 12 11.72 -0.50 -40.03
C SER A 12 12.61 0.68 -40.37
N LEU A 13 12.72 1.72 -39.52
CA LEU A 13 13.75 2.75 -39.71
C LEU A 13 14.11 3.55 -38.43
N ALA A 14 13.82 3.04 -37.23
CA ALA A 14 14.08 3.77 -35.97
C ALA A 14 14.97 2.99 -34.98
N ARG A 15 15.86 2.11 -35.47
CA ARG A 15 16.72 1.27 -34.60
C ARG A 15 18.22 1.34 -34.90
N LEU A 16 18.69 2.31 -35.69
CA LEU A 16 20.09 2.39 -36.12
C LEU A 16 20.77 3.75 -35.89
N LEU A 17 20.27 4.59 -34.97
CA LEU A 17 20.85 5.92 -34.70
C LEU A 17 21.11 6.21 -33.21
N VAL A 18 21.60 5.24 -32.42
CA VAL A 18 22.04 5.48 -31.03
C VAL A 18 23.36 4.75 -30.70
N LEU A 19 24.27 4.62 -31.67
CA LEU A 19 25.52 3.86 -31.51
C LEU A 19 26.76 4.61 -32.05
N ALA A 20 26.78 5.94 -31.90
CA ALA A 20 27.89 6.79 -32.36
C ALA A 20 28.17 7.99 -31.44
N LEU A 21 28.19 7.77 -30.11
CA LEU A 21 28.55 8.83 -29.14
C LEU A 21 29.29 8.27 -27.92
N ILE A 22 30.13 7.26 -28.15
CA ILE A 22 31.10 6.76 -27.17
C ILE A 22 32.43 6.74 -27.90
N LEU A 23 33.28 7.75 -27.69
CA LEU A 23 34.75 7.77 -27.85
C LEU A 23 35.22 9.19 -28.19
N ALA A 24 35.40 10.03 -27.17
CA ALA A 24 36.51 10.98 -27.10
C ALA A 24 36.47 11.73 -25.75
N PHE A 25 37.66 11.93 -25.18
CA PHE A 25 38.01 12.74 -24.00
C PHE A 25 38.01 12.06 -22.62
N ALA A 26 39.19 11.56 -22.27
CA ALA A 26 39.80 11.67 -20.94
C ALA A 26 40.99 12.67 -21.05
N PRO A 27 41.71 13.07 -19.97
CA PRO A 27 41.37 13.24 -18.54
C PRO A 27 41.80 14.65 -18.00
N ALA A 28 41.35 15.08 -16.81
CA ALA A 28 42.14 15.93 -15.89
C ALA A 28 41.45 16.19 -14.53
N THR A 29 42.16 15.82 -13.47
CA THR A 29 42.33 16.41 -12.13
C THR A 29 41.15 16.57 -11.15
N ASP A 30 41.34 15.86 -10.02
CA ASP A 30 40.88 16.03 -8.64
C ASP A 30 39.82 17.08 -8.28
N ALA A 31 38.69 16.59 -7.74
CA ALA A 31 38.06 17.17 -6.56
C ALA A 31 37.10 16.16 -5.91
N VAL A 32 37.31 15.98 -4.60
CA VAL A 32 36.43 15.39 -3.60
C VAL A 32 34.92 15.56 -3.88
N ASP A 33 34.16 14.46 -3.84
CA ASP A 33 33.11 14.28 -2.83
C ASP A 33 32.55 12.86 -2.86
N ALA A 34 32.76 12.15 -1.76
CA ALA A 34 32.21 10.83 -1.52
C ALA A 34 30.71 10.94 -1.24
N THR A 35 29.88 11.02 -2.28
CA THR A 35 28.44 10.73 -2.13
C THR A 35 28.20 9.22 -2.19
N ALA A 36 28.71 8.54 -1.15
CA ALA A 36 28.17 7.26 -0.75
C ALA A 36 26.66 7.46 -0.52
N LYS A 37 25.83 6.86 -1.38
CA LYS A 37 24.40 6.65 -1.07
C LYS A 37 24.34 5.85 0.22
N ALA A 38 24.24 6.57 1.34
CA ALA A 38 23.97 6.02 2.64
C ALA A 38 22.63 5.29 2.53
N LYS A 39 22.74 3.96 2.43
CA LYS A 39 21.67 3.01 2.62
C LYS A 39 21.17 3.25 4.04
N GLY A 40 20.18 4.14 4.17
CA GLY A 40 19.59 4.51 5.45
C GLY A 40 19.20 3.23 6.17
N LYS A 41 19.88 2.96 7.28
CA LYS A 41 19.41 2.00 8.27
C LYS A 41 17.97 2.39 8.53
N ALA A 42 17.02 1.51 8.21
CA ALA A 42 15.63 1.69 8.59
C ALA A 42 15.63 1.83 10.11
N ALA A 43 15.53 3.07 10.58
CA ALA A 43 15.28 3.35 11.97
C ALA A 43 14.01 2.57 12.31
N ARG A 44 14.05 1.80 13.40
CA ARG A 44 12.85 1.20 13.97
C ARG A 44 12.05 2.36 14.54
N ASP A 45 11.36 3.09 13.66
CA ASP A 45 10.62 4.28 14.01
C ASP A 45 9.45 3.91 14.90
N SER A 46 9.35 4.60 16.04
CA SER A 46 8.17 4.52 16.89
C SER A 46 6.92 4.82 16.07
N PRO A 47 5.81 4.09 16.26
CA PRO A 47 4.60 4.30 15.48
C PRO A 47 4.12 5.75 15.65
N SER A 48 3.76 6.38 14.53
CA SER A 48 3.14 7.71 14.55
C SER A 48 1.90 7.72 15.43
N VAL A 49 1.49 8.89 15.93
CA VAL A 49 0.27 9.04 16.74
C VAL A 49 -0.92 8.38 16.06
N LEU A 50 -1.13 8.67 14.76
CA LEU A 50 -2.19 8.05 13.97
C LEU A 50 -2.03 6.52 13.85
N GLY A 51 -0.80 6.03 13.72
CA GLY A 51 -0.49 4.60 13.74
C GLY A 51 -0.89 3.92 15.06
N LYS A 52 -0.63 4.57 16.20
CA LYS A 52 -1.03 4.09 17.53
C LYS A 52 -2.56 4.05 17.68
N LEU A 53 -3.26 5.11 17.24
CA LEU A 53 -4.73 5.15 17.28
C LEU A 53 -5.37 4.05 16.43
N ARG A 54 -4.86 3.84 15.20
CA ARG A 54 -5.32 2.73 14.34
C ARG A 54 -5.06 1.37 14.94
N LEU A 55 -3.90 1.19 15.59
CA LEU A 55 -3.58 -0.05 16.28
C LEU A 55 -4.51 -0.30 17.48
N ALA A 56 -4.90 0.75 18.23
CA ALA A 56 -5.84 0.63 19.33
C ALA A 56 -7.20 0.11 18.84
N MET A 57 -7.73 0.68 17.75
CA MET A 57 -8.96 0.17 17.13
C MET A 57 -8.85 -1.29 16.69
N LEU A 58 -7.76 -1.65 16.00
CA LEU A 58 -7.54 -3.01 15.50
C LEU A 58 -7.45 -4.04 16.63
N LYS A 59 -6.72 -3.71 17.71
CA LYS A 59 -6.61 -4.58 18.87
C LYS A 59 -7.97 -4.85 19.52
N TRP A 60 -8.78 -3.80 19.68
CA TRP A 60 -10.12 -3.94 20.24
C TRP A 60 -11.04 -4.75 19.31
N TYR A 61 -11.15 -4.33 18.05
CA TYR A 61 -12.11 -4.89 17.10
C TYR A 61 -11.84 -6.37 16.82
N CYS A 62 -10.57 -6.72 16.60
CA CYS A 62 -10.18 -8.07 16.22
C CYS A 62 -9.99 -9.03 17.40
N ALA A 63 -10.02 -8.52 18.65
CA ALA A 63 -10.06 -9.36 19.84
C ALA A 63 -11.49 -9.64 20.32
N SER A 64 -12.50 -9.00 19.73
CA SER A 64 -13.90 -9.21 20.13
C SER A 64 -14.42 -10.56 19.64
N ASP A 65 -15.29 -11.19 20.44
CA ASP A 65 -15.98 -12.44 20.09
C ASP A 65 -17.10 -12.25 19.05
N ALA A 66 -17.26 -11.04 18.51
CA ALA A 66 -18.30 -10.67 17.54
C ALA A 66 -18.06 -11.23 16.12
N GLY A 67 -17.12 -12.16 15.94
CA GLY A 67 -16.88 -12.84 14.67
C GLY A 67 -16.15 -12.00 13.62
N HIS A 68 -15.49 -10.90 14.00
CA HIS A 68 -14.79 -10.01 13.06
C HIS A 68 -13.51 -10.58 12.44
N SER A 69 -13.09 -11.80 12.81
CA SER A 69 -11.83 -12.41 12.36
C SER A 69 -11.69 -12.52 10.84
N GLN A 70 -12.80 -12.72 10.13
CA GLN A 70 -12.85 -12.80 8.67
C GLN A 70 -13.02 -11.43 7.99
N GLU A 71 -13.12 -10.34 8.75
CA GLU A 71 -13.21 -9.01 8.19
C GLU A 71 -11.83 -8.50 7.75
N ARG A 72 -11.84 -7.66 6.72
CA ARG A 72 -10.62 -7.12 6.10
C ARG A 72 -9.66 -6.43 7.08
N PRO A 73 -10.11 -5.63 8.07
CA PRO A 73 -9.21 -5.07 9.08
C PRO A 73 -8.47 -6.15 9.87
N CYS A 74 -9.15 -7.24 10.24
CA CYS A 74 -8.58 -8.30 11.07
C CYS A 74 -7.68 -9.26 10.30
N ILE A 75 -8.05 -9.65 9.08
CA ILE A 75 -7.16 -10.38 8.18
C ILE A 75 -5.85 -9.60 7.96
N ASN A 76 -5.96 -8.29 7.74
CA ASN A 76 -4.77 -7.45 7.57
C ASN A 76 -3.94 -7.33 8.86
N PHE A 77 -4.61 -7.19 10.00
CA PHE A 77 -3.95 -7.07 11.29
C PHE A 77 -3.19 -8.35 11.67
N GLU A 78 -3.78 -9.52 11.44
CA GLU A 78 -3.16 -10.82 11.64
C GLU A 78 -1.91 -10.98 10.76
N PHE A 79 -2.01 -10.63 9.47
CA PHE A 79 -0.83 -10.62 8.59
C PHE A 79 0.28 -9.71 9.13
N MET A 80 -0.05 -8.49 9.57
CA MET A 80 0.95 -7.57 10.11
C MET A 80 1.57 -8.08 11.40
N GLN A 81 0.80 -8.80 12.24
CA GLN A 81 1.34 -9.48 13.42
C GLN A 81 2.30 -10.60 13.02
N LYS A 82 1.90 -11.51 12.12
CA LYS A 82 2.76 -12.57 11.59
C LYS A 82 4.06 -12.02 11.03
N LEU A 83 3.99 -10.96 10.23
CA LEU A 83 5.16 -10.32 9.62
C LEU A 83 6.09 -9.67 10.65
N ARG A 84 5.54 -9.05 11.70
CA ARG A 84 6.34 -8.46 12.78
C ARG A 84 7.01 -9.51 13.66
N ASN A 85 6.33 -10.64 13.87
CA ASN A 85 6.80 -11.72 14.74
C ASN A 85 7.79 -12.65 14.02
N ALA A 86 7.88 -12.61 12.69
CA ALA A 86 8.89 -13.36 11.95
C ALA A 86 10.30 -12.79 12.21
N HIS A 87 11.23 -13.66 12.61
CA HIS A 87 12.57 -13.27 13.06
C HIS A 87 13.61 -13.24 11.92
N ASP A 88 13.45 -14.07 10.90
CA ASP A 88 14.35 -14.14 9.74
C ASP A 88 13.71 -13.63 8.44
N ASN A 89 14.55 -13.31 7.46
CA ASN A 89 14.11 -12.73 6.20
C ASN A 89 13.36 -13.73 5.31
N ASP A 90 13.67 -15.02 5.42
CA ASP A 90 13.01 -16.05 4.60
C ASP A 90 11.58 -16.28 5.07
N ALA A 91 11.33 -16.30 6.38
CA ALA A 91 10.00 -16.35 6.96
C ALA A 91 9.18 -15.13 6.55
N LYS A 92 9.75 -13.92 6.64
CA LYS A 92 9.07 -12.69 6.15
C LYS A 92 8.73 -12.78 4.68
N ARG A 93 9.67 -13.26 3.85
CA ARG A 93 9.45 -13.45 2.42
C ARG A 93 8.32 -14.43 2.15
N ARG A 94 8.29 -15.59 2.82
CA ARG A 94 7.20 -16.57 2.69
C ARG A 94 5.84 -15.97 3.05
N ILE A 95 5.76 -15.22 4.15
CA ILE A 95 4.52 -14.55 4.58
C ILE A 95 4.03 -13.55 3.53
N VAL A 96 4.92 -12.73 2.98
CA VAL A 96 4.57 -11.75 1.94
C VAL A 96 4.18 -12.44 0.64
N THR A 97 4.92 -13.45 0.20
CA THR A 97 4.62 -14.22 -1.02
C THR A 97 3.25 -14.89 -0.92
N ALA A 98 2.96 -15.61 0.17
CA ALA A 98 1.67 -16.23 0.38
C ALA A 98 0.52 -15.22 0.35
N ARG A 99 0.71 -14.03 0.94
CA ARG A 99 -0.30 -12.98 0.86
C ARG A 99 -0.49 -12.47 -0.57
N THR A 100 0.59 -12.22 -1.30
CA THR A 100 0.52 -11.78 -2.70
C THR A 100 -0.21 -12.80 -3.57
N GLU A 101 0.04 -14.09 -3.37
CA GLU A 101 -0.62 -15.19 -4.09
C GLU A 101 -2.12 -15.26 -3.79
N SER A 102 -2.55 -14.91 -2.58
CA SER A 102 -3.97 -14.87 -2.22
C SER A 102 -4.75 -13.66 -2.77
N MET A 103 -4.06 -12.66 -3.32
CA MET A 103 -4.71 -11.44 -3.80
C MET A 103 -5.34 -11.67 -5.17
N PRO A 104 -6.52 -11.08 -5.43
CA PRO A 104 -7.14 -11.15 -6.75
C PRO A 104 -6.23 -10.52 -7.80
N LYS A 105 -6.10 -11.19 -8.95
CA LYS A 105 -5.33 -10.69 -10.09
C LYS A 105 -6.18 -9.81 -11.00
N GLU A 106 -7.48 -10.06 -11.09
CA GLU A 106 -8.40 -9.31 -11.95
C GLU A 106 -8.75 -7.92 -11.40
N ASP A 107 -8.77 -6.91 -12.27
CA ASP A 107 -9.02 -5.51 -11.93
C ASP A 107 -10.33 -5.29 -11.16
N ALA A 108 -11.42 -5.90 -11.63
CA ALA A 108 -12.72 -5.81 -10.98
C ALA A 108 -12.69 -6.39 -9.55
N ALA A 109 -12.04 -7.53 -9.37
CA ALA A 109 -11.90 -8.17 -8.06
C ALA A 109 -10.97 -7.37 -7.13
N ARG A 110 -9.90 -6.76 -7.66
CA ARG A 110 -9.05 -5.83 -6.89
C ARG A 110 -9.83 -4.59 -6.43
N LYS A 111 -10.66 -4.02 -7.31
CA LYS A 111 -11.54 -2.88 -6.98
C LYS A 111 -12.52 -3.25 -5.88
N LYS A 112 -13.21 -4.40 -6.02
CA LYS A 112 -14.13 -4.90 -4.99
C LYS A 112 -13.41 -5.11 -3.65
N LEU A 113 -12.24 -5.74 -3.67
CA LEU A 113 -11.43 -5.95 -2.46
C LEU A 113 -11.06 -4.64 -1.77
N SER A 114 -10.73 -3.60 -2.55
CA SER A 114 -10.43 -2.26 -2.03
C SER A 114 -11.66 -1.63 -1.36
N GLN A 115 -12.83 -1.73 -2.01
CA GLN A 115 -14.10 -1.23 -1.47
C GLN A 115 -14.49 -1.96 -0.18
N ASP A 116 -14.45 -3.29 -0.18
CA ASP A 116 -14.74 -4.12 0.99
C ASP A 116 -13.77 -3.81 2.15
N SER A 117 -12.49 -3.62 1.82
CA SER A 117 -11.48 -3.24 2.80
C SER A 117 -11.79 -1.88 3.41
N ARG A 118 -12.10 -0.87 2.59
CA ARG A 118 -12.48 0.46 3.07
C ARG A 118 -13.74 0.39 3.94
N ALA A 119 -14.77 -0.32 3.50
CA ALA A 119 -16.01 -0.48 4.26
C ALA A 119 -15.75 -1.13 5.64
N GLY A 120 -14.93 -2.18 5.69
CA GLY A 120 -14.54 -2.84 6.95
C GLY A 120 -13.84 -1.88 7.91
N TYR A 121 -12.88 -1.07 7.46
CA TYR A 121 -12.21 -0.10 8.33
C TYR A 121 -13.16 1.00 8.84
N MET A 122 -14.15 1.41 8.04
CA MET A 122 -15.12 2.43 8.44
C MET A 122 -16.16 1.87 9.42
N ARG A 123 -16.56 0.60 9.25
CA ARG A 123 -17.34 -0.15 10.23
C ARG A 123 -16.62 -0.24 11.56
N MET A 124 -15.36 -0.67 11.55
CA MET A 124 -14.52 -0.71 12.74
C MET A 124 -14.45 0.64 13.46
N TYR A 125 -14.23 1.74 12.74
CA TYR A 125 -14.20 3.09 13.34
C TYR A 125 -15.55 3.45 13.98
N ARG A 126 -16.66 3.23 13.24
CA ARG A 126 -18.01 3.50 13.73
C ARG A 126 -18.29 2.72 15.01
N ASP A 127 -18.04 1.41 14.99
CA ASP A 127 -18.36 0.52 16.11
C ASP A 127 -17.47 0.84 17.32
N TYR A 128 -16.19 1.16 17.07
CA TYR A 128 -15.28 1.62 18.11
C TYR A 128 -15.79 2.89 18.80
N CYS A 129 -16.24 3.87 18.02
CA CYS A 129 -16.71 5.16 18.53
C CYS A 129 -18.17 5.16 19.01
N ALA A 130 -18.92 4.09 18.77
CA ALA A 130 -20.24 3.88 19.34
C ALA A 130 -20.19 3.30 20.76
N GLN A 131 -19.01 2.85 21.21
CA GLN A 131 -18.83 2.39 22.59
C GLN A 131 -19.09 3.53 23.59
N PRO A 132 -19.75 3.25 24.73
CA PRO A 132 -19.93 4.26 25.78
C PRO A 132 -18.61 4.78 26.36
N SER A 133 -17.59 3.90 26.44
CA SER A 133 -16.27 4.23 26.97
C SER A 133 -15.18 3.47 26.20
N PRO A 134 -14.75 3.96 25.02
CA PRO A 134 -13.69 3.33 24.25
C PRO A 134 -12.36 3.41 25.01
N ALA A 135 -11.57 2.33 24.98
CA ALA A 135 -10.28 2.23 25.68
C ALA A 135 -9.27 3.35 25.31
N ASN A 136 -9.41 3.96 24.14
CA ASN A 136 -8.69 5.16 23.74
C ASN A 136 -9.66 6.16 23.10
N PRO A 137 -10.20 7.12 23.88
CA PRO A 137 -11.13 8.13 23.38
C PRO A 137 -10.55 9.05 22.29
N GLU A 138 -9.22 9.21 22.22
CA GLU A 138 -8.57 10.05 21.21
C GLU A 138 -8.81 9.55 19.78
N VAL A 139 -9.13 8.26 19.60
CA VAL A 139 -9.52 7.71 18.30
C VAL A 139 -10.69 8.49 17.71
N CYS A 140 -11.68 8.84 18.53
CA CYS A 140 -12.95 9.42 18.09
C CYS A 140 -12.91 10.95 18.00
N SER A 141 -11.98 11.60 18.71
CA SER A 141 -11.73 13.04 18.61
C SER A 141 -10.64 13.40 17.59
N ASN A 142 -9.85 12.44 17.10
CA ASN A 142 -8.79 12.71 16.14
C ASN A 142 -9.33 13.20 14.78
N GLU A 143 -8.93 14.41 14.39
CA GLU A 143 -9.42 15.07 13.17
C GLU A 143 -9.11 14.32 11.88
N ALA A 144 -7.96 13.64 11.79
CA ALA A 144 -7.62 12.87 10.59
C ALA A 144 -8.55 11.65 10.43
N LEU A 145 -8.85 10.94 11.51
CA LEU A 145 -9.77 9.79 11.50
C LEU A 145 -11.21 10.24 11.22
N LYS A 146 -11.68 11.30 11.89
CA LYS A 146 -12.99 11.92 11.64
C LYS A 146 -13.15 12.37 10.19
N LYS A 147 -12.12 13.00 9.60
CA LYS A 147 -12.14 13.44 8.20
C LYS A 147 -12.27 12.25 7.24
N VAL A 148 -11.52 11.18 7.46
CA VAL A 148 -11.61 9.97 6.62
C VAL A 148 -13.02 9.37 6.72
N TYR A 149 -13.57 9.25 7.93
CA TYR A 149 -14.89 8.67 8.16
C TYR A 149 -16.02 9.52 7.57
N SER A 150 -16.04 10.82 7.83
CA SER A 150 -17.03 11.74 7.25
C SER A 150 -16.96 11.79 5.72
N THR A 151 -15.76 11.72 5.14
CA THR A 151 -15.59 11.63 3.68
C THR A 151 -16.19 10.34 3.14
N TYR A 152 -15.96 9.21 3.82
CA TYR A 152 -16.57 7.93 3.44
C TYR A 152 -18.10 8.00 3.48
N GLN A 153 -18.68 8.54 4.55
CA GLN A 153 -20.14 8.67 4.67
C GLN A 153 -20.73 9.49 3.51
N LYS A 154 -20.11 10.61 3.14
CA LYS A 154 -20.52 11.43 1.99
C LYS A 154 -20.48 10.64 0.67
N THR A 155 -19.49 9.78 0.49
CA THR A 155 -19.36 8.95 -0.73
C THR A 155 -20.25 7.71 -0.76
N GLN A 156 -20.94 7.37 0.34
CA GLN A 156 -21.88 6.24 0.39
C GLN A 156 -23.34 6.69 0.24
N GLY A 157 -23.63 7.98 0.49
CA GLY A 157 -24.95 8.58 0.30
C GLY A 157 -25.09 9.39 -1.00
N ALA A 158 -24.10 9.32 -1.89
CA ALA A 158 -24.09 9.88 -3.24
C ALA A 158 -24.12 8.74 -4.26
#